data_AF-A0A0H2REU1-F1
#
_entry.id   AF-A0A0H2REU1-F1
#
_cell.length_a   1.000
_cell.length_b   1.000
_cell.length_c   1.000
_cell.angle_alpha   90.00
_cell.angle_beta   90.00
_cell.angle_gamma   90.00
#
_symmetry.space_group_name_H-M   'P 1'
#
loop_
_entity.id
_entity.type
_entity.pdbx_description
1 polymer ?
#
loop_
_entity_poly.entity_id
_entity_poly.type
_entity_poly.pdbx_seq_one_letter_code
_entity_poly.pdbx_strand_id
1 'polypeptide(L)'
;MTSSKCLSPNPHPPSSTPSSGDDESDEYSEPKASGSKKRKASTKGKAKASGTKKPKTVREVKDPKPPATDPSTWRKSKIPPHAAITKGDAMAQYRLDRDKDFKDLKYWEEPTMGDYVAHMYWVRDIERAAWSKHGSPEGFDYYLSLLRERYNKRNAKSPQKKPFQEPSQYIDESVAIKDKYVRAFSDLQSRFPRRLWMNMDSHLEKGLAKDTDIVIYGLGHRYKEADDCLYKLRVALQQGFKDTYPRRPTNPAPQSESFTALKALLDSAPGHGGFDRNHPPAGIVSHEDHEGNESLDWDNAFKRRIDEAMDAVLAEHEEEENKLHAQWMVYDEYVQHLEGPVYMSKSNVRPEPFWIDLARKKVFDDGRLCEKPVAKRSASSKFGIVGRQ
;
A
#
# COMPACT_ATOMS: atom_id res chain seq x y z
N MET A 1 4.20 -9.23 72.77
CA MET A 1 3.11 -8.77 71.88
C MET A 1 3.40 -7.33 71.50
N THR A 2 4.15 -7.10 70.43
CA THR A 2 4.48 -5.77 69.91
C THR A 2 4.03 -5.68 68.47
N SER A 3 3.17 -4.70 68.20
CA SER A 3 2.46 -4.49 66.95
C SER A 3 3.34 -3.70 65.98
N SER A 4 3.83 -4.34 64.92
CA SER A 4 4.53 -3.67 63.81
C SER A 4 3.51 -3.05 62.84
N LYS A 5 3.55 -1.72 62.72
CA LYS A 5 2.89 -0.96 61.64
C LYS A 5 3.75 -1.01 60.39
N CYS A 6 3.24 -1.61 59.31
CA CYS A 6 3.81 -1.49 57.98
C CYS A 6 3.41 -0.15 57.36
N LEU A 7 4.40 0.69 57.04
CA LEU A 7 4.24 1.89 56.21
C LEU A 7 4.46 1.49 54.74
N SER A 8 3.46 1.73 53.89
CA SER A 8 3.56 1.57 52.44
C SER A 8 4.35 2.72 51.82
N PRO A 9 5.24 2.48 50.83
CA PRO A 9 5.97 3.55 50.15
C PRO A 9 5.10 4.22 49.08
N ASN A 10 5.12 5.56 49.06
CA ASN A 10 4.60 6.39 47.97
C ASN A 10 5.51 6.22 46.74
N PRO A 11 4.97 5.91 45.54
CA PRO A 11 5.77 5.89 44.33
C PRO A 11 6.11 7.33 43.90
N HIS A 12 7.39 7.69 44.00
CA HIS A 12 7.91 8.93 43.42
C HIS A 12 7.97 8.82 41.89
N PRO A 13 7.70 9.90 41.14
CA PRO A 13 7.89 9.93 39.70
C PRO A 13 9.39 9.84 39.33
N PRO A 14 9.73 9.28 38.15
CA PRO A 14 11.11 9.11 37.72
C PRO A 14 11.78 10.48 37.53
N SER A 15 12.93 10.64 38.20
CA SER A 15 13.81 11.80 38.05
C SER A 15 14.60 11.65 36.76
N SER A 16 14.37 12.55 35.80
CA SER A 16 15.14 12.63 34.55
C SER A 16 16.37 13.51 34.77
N THR A 17 17.55 12.93 34.61
CA THR A 17 18.83 13.66 34.50
C THR A 17 18.92 14.38 33.15
N PRO A 18 19.39 15.64 33.09
CA PRO A 18 19.56 16.35 31.83
C PRO A 18 20.81 15.85 31.09
N SER A 19 20.61 15.39 29.86
CA SER A 19 21.66 15.11 28.89
C SER A 19 21.97 16.41 28.13
N SER A 20 23.19 16.92 28.29
CA SER A 20 23.74 18.02 27.51
C SER A 20 23.99 17.58 26.06
N GLY A 21 23.49 18.36 25.10
CA GLY A 21 23.74 18.16 23.67
C GLY A 21 23.45 19.43 22.89
N ASP A 22 24.50 20.23 22.72
CA ASP A 22 24.91 21.05 21.56
C ASP A 22 23.87 21.37 20.47
N ASP A 23 23.39 22.62 20.54
CA ASP A 23 23.58 23.70 19.56
C ASP A 23 23.65 23.34 18.05
N GLU A 24 22.53 23.51 17.34
CA GLU A 24 22.51 23.92 15.93
C GLU A 24 21.23 24.74 15.66
N SER A 25 21.42 26.05 15.49
CA SER A 25 20.37 27.06 15.32
C SER A 25 20.00 27.23 13.84
N ASP A 26 18.82 26.74 13.44
CA ASP A 26 18.18 27.13 12.17
C ASP A 26 17.19 28.28 12.40
N GLU A 27 17.56 29.43 11.85
CA GLU A 27 16.86 30.71 11.88
C GLU A 27 15.56 30.67 11.06
N TYR A 28 14.42 30.47 11.74
CA TYR A 28 13.09 30.48 11.10
C TYR A 28 12.49 31.90 11.12
N SER A 29 12.47 32.55 9.97
CA SER A 29 11.85 33.87 9.77
C SER A 29 10.31 33.80 9.88
N GLU A 30 9.74 34.54 10.82
CA GLU A 30 8.30 34.78 10.95
C GLU A 30 7.74 35.67 9.81
N PRO A 31 6.63 35.28 9.15
CA PRO A 31 5.90 36.21 8.29
C PRO A 31 5.03 37.17 9.12
N LYS A 32 5.38 38.45 9.03
CA LYS A 32 4.68 39.59 9.62
C LYS A 32 3.20 39.64 9.23
N ALA A 33 2.35 39.75 10.25
CA ALA A 33 0.95 40.09 10.14
C ALA A 33 0.75 41.49 9.53
N SER A 34 0.15 41.56 8.36
CA SER A 34 -0.37 42.81 7.80
C SER A 34 -1.87 42.93 8.10
N GLY A 35 -2.20 43.89 8.96
CA GLY A 35 -3.56 44.22 9.31
C GLY A 35 -4.32 44.85 8.14
N SER A 36 -5.54 44.38 7.90
CA SER A 36 -6.52 45.07 7.04
C SER A 36 -7.66 45.61 7.89
N LYS A 37 -7.61 46.92 8.12
CA LYS A 37 -8.70 47.76 8.64
C LYS A 37 -9.80 47.93 7.57
N LYS A 38 -11.03 48.08 8.07
CA LYS A 38 -12.15 48.86 7.49
C LYS A 38 -12.86 48.26 6.26
N ARG A 39 -14.11 47.84 6.47
CA ARG A 39 -15.30 48.65 6.13
C ARG A 39 -16.58 48.04 6.70
N LYS A 40 -17.22 48.78 7.61
CA LYS A 40 -18.63 48.61 7.98
C LYS A 40 -19.48 49.10 6.80
N ALA A 41 -20.23 48.21 6.17
CA ALA A 41 -21.37 48.57 5.34
C ALA A 41 -22.62 47.95 5.98
N SER A 42 -23.48 48.81 6.54
CA SER A 42 -24.79 48.42 7.02
C SER A 42 -25.67 48.06 5.83
N THR A 43 -26.06 46.79 5.70
CA THR A 43 -27.16 46.40 4.81
C THR A 43 -28.40 46.16 5.67
N LYS A 44 -29.24 47.19 5.68
CA LYS A 44 -30.57 47.23 6.26
C LYS A 44 -31.51 46.44 5.34
N GLY A 45 -32.26 45.50 5.90
CA GLY A 45 -33.48 44.97 5.28
C GLY A 45 -33.31 43.74 4.39
N LYS A 46 -33.49 42.54 4.95
CA LYS A 46 -33.98 41.39 4.20
C LYS A 46 -35.11 40.74 4.99
N ALA A 47 -36.31 40.82 4.43
CA ALA A 47 -37.54 40.33 5.01
C ALA A 47 -37.45 38.84 5.35
N LYS A 48 -38.02 38.49 6.50
CA LYS A 48 -38.20 37.11 6.97
C LYS A 48 -39.18 36.40 6.03
N ALA A 49 -38.67 35.72 5.00
CA ALA A 49 -39.42 34.66 4.36
C ALA A 49 -39.53 33.50 5.36
N SER A 50 -40.74 33.25 5.82
CA SER A 50 -41.14 32.11 6.63
C SER A 50 -40.92 30.81 5.84
N GLY A 51 -39.68 30.33 5.83
CA GLY A 51 -39.30 29.08 5.20
C GLY A 51 -39.91 27.90 5.97
N THR A 52 -40.84 27.22 5.31
CA THR A 52 -41.43 25.95 5.70
C THR A 52 -40.32 24.99 6.14
N LYS A 53 -40.24 24.69 7.44
CA LYS A 53 -39.24 23.76 7.99
C LYS A 53 -39.44 22.41 7.33
N LYS A 54 -38.52 22.01 6.45
CA LYS A 54 -38.51 20.64 5.90
C LYS A 54 -38.52 19.66 7.08
N PRO A 55 -39.40 18.64 7.08
CA PRO A 55 -39.47 17.66 8.16
C PRO A 55 -38.10 17.00 8.31
N LYS A 56 -37.55 17.05 9.52
CA LYS A 56 -36.27 16.45 9.89
C LYS A 56 -36.44 14.93 9.77
N THR A 57 -35.99 14.36 8.66
CA THR A 57 -35.99 12.91 8.43
C THR A 57 -35.23 12.27 9.60
N VAL A 58 -35.97 11.54 10.44
CA VAL A 58 -35.39 10.79 11.55
C VAL A 58 -34.52 9.70 10.93
N ARG A 59 -33.21 9.88 10.98
CA ARG A 59 -32.27 8.83 10.59
C ARG A 59 -32.38 7.72 11.63
N GLU A 60 -32.80 6.55 11.19
CA GLU A 60 -32.68 5.30 11.92
C GLU A 60 -31.22 5.16 12.40
N VAL A 61 -31.02 5.16 13.70
CA VAL A 61 -29.70 4.98 14.31
C VAL A 61 -29.45 3.48 14.32
N LYS A 62 -28.44 3.03 13.58
CA LYS A 62 -28.21 1.61 13.27
C LYS A 62 -27.89 0.74 14.49
N ASP A 63 -27.45 1.30 15.61
CA ASP A 63 -27.22 0.56 16.85
C ASP A 63 -27.60 1.42 18.07
N PRO A 64 -28.32 0.87 19.07
CA PRO A 64 -28.62 1.60 20.30
C PRO A 64 -27.35 1.83 21.13
N LYS A 65 -27.27 3.00 21.79
CA LYS A 65 -26.16 3.30 22.71
C LYS A 65 -26.16 2.25 23.85
N PRO A 66 -25.01 1.63 24.18
CA PRO A 66 -24.91 0.75 25.33
C PRO A 66 -25.37 1.43 26.63
N PRO A 67 -26.03 0.71 27.56
CA PRO A 67 -26.41 1.25 28.85
C PRO A 67 -25.18 1.60 29.69
N ALA A 68 -25.33 2.55 30.61
CA ALA A 68 -24.29 2.86 31.58
C ALA A 68 -24.11 1.66 32.53
N THR A 69 -22.86 1.34 32.86
CA THR A 69 -22.51 0.24 33.77
C THR A 69 -21.73 0.77 34.96
N ASP A 70 -21.77 0.03 36.07
CA ASP A 70 -21.09 0.42 37.29
C ASP A 70 -19.56 0.45 37.11
N PRO A 71 -18.84 1.48 37.64
CA PRO A 71 -17.39 1.58 37.49
C PRO A 71 -16.58 0.38 37.98
N SER A 72 -17.09 -0.41 38.94
CA SER A 72 -16.44 -1.63 39.43
C SER A 72 -16.46 -2.76 38.40
N THR A 73 -17.42 -2.73 37.46
CA THR A 73 -17.57 -3.72 36.39
C THR A 73 -16.80 -3.37 35.12
N TRP A 74 -16.20 -2.18 35.06
CA TRP A 74 -15.47 -1.73 33.88
C TRP A 74 -14.21 -2.58 33.66
N ARG A 75 -13.99 -2.93 32.39
CA ARG A 75 -12.82 -3.69 31.95
C ARG A 75 -11.50 -3.05 32.40
N LYS A 76 -10.45 -3.88 32.52
CA LYS A 76 -9.10 -3.39 32.81
C LYS A 76 -8.58 -2.52 31.65
N SER A 77 -7.96 -1.40 31.98
CA SER A 77 -7.30 -0.53 31.00
C SER A 77 -6.21 -1.29 30.24
N LYS A 78 -6.18 -1.11 28.92
CA LYS A 78 -5.11 -1.63 28.05
C LYS A 78 -3.88 -0.72 28.03
N ILE A 79 -3.98 0.48 28.61
CA ILE A 79 -2.95 1.50 28.59
C ILE A 79 -1.83 1.13 29.56
N PRO A 80 -0.53 1.30 29.19
CA PRO A 80 0.58 1.12 30.12
C PRO A 80 0.45 2.03 31.36
N PRO A 81 0.86 1.58 32.57
CA PRO A 81 0.72 2.37 33.80
C PRO A 81 1.42 3.72 33.77
N HIS A 82 2.52 3.83 33.03
CA HIS A 82 3.39 5.00 32.97
C HIS A 82 3.15 5.86 31.73
N ALA A 83 2.09 5.59 30.96
CA ALA A 83 1.78 6.41 29.79
C ALA A 83 1.26 7.78 30.24
N ALA A 84 1.80 8.84 29.64
CA ALA A 84 1.41 10.23 29.88
C ALA A 84 0.85 10.90 28.62
N ILE A 85 0.00 11.91 28.80
CA ILE A 85 -0.60 12.67 27.70
C ILE A 85 -0.76 14.14 28.09
N THR A 86 -0.58 15.04 27.12
CA THR A 86 -0.81 16.48 27.33
C THR A 86 -2.30 16.78 27.49
N LYS A 87 -2.64 17.87 28.17
CA LYS A 87 -4.04 18.33 28.28
C LYS A 87 -4.72 18.49 26.91
N GLY A 88 -4.01 19.07 25.94
CA GLY A 88 -4.53 19.32 24.59
C GLY A 88 -4.87 18.04 23.86
N ASP A 89 -3.97 17.06 23.89
CA ASP A 89 -4.18 15.76 23.25
C ASP A 89 -5.27 14.95 23.94
N ALA A 90 -5.35 15.00 25.28
CA ALA A 90 -6.42 14.35 26.03
C ALA A 90 -7.81 14.89 25.62
N MET A 91 -7.95 16.21 25.51
CA MET A 91 -9.19 16.83 25.00
C MET A 91 -9.49 16.38 23.57
N ALA A 92 -8.48 16.34 22.71
CA ALA A 92 -8.64 15.98 21.30
C ALA A 92 -8.99 14.50 21.11
N GLN A 93 -8.30 13.58 21.77
CA GLN A 93 -8.44 12.14 21.57
C GLN A 93 -9.60 11.55 22.36
N TYR A 94 -9.79 11.97 23.62
CA TYR A 94 -10.81 11.42 24.54
C TYR A 94 -12.07 12.28 24.63
N ARG A 95 -12.10 13.42 23.94
CA ARG A 95 -13.28 14.30 23.85
C ARG A 95 -13.76 14.80 25.22
N LEU A 96 -12.80 15.03 26.11
CA LEU A 96 -13.02 15.60 27.43
C LEU A 96 -13.22 17.11 27.35
N ASP A 97 -14.08 17.63 28.23
CA ASP A 97 -14.33 19.04 28.44
C ASP A 97 -13.24 19.62 29.33
N ARG A 98 -12.68 20.76 28.91
CA ARG A 98 -11.49 21.38 29.54
C ARG A 98 -11.66 21.67 31.02
N ASP A 99 -12.86 22.10 31.42
CA ASP A 99 -13.11 22.69 32.73
C ASP A 99 -13.80 21.69 33.66
N LYS A 100 -14.63 20.80 33.10
CA LYS A 100 -15.39 19.82 33.89
C LYS A 100 -14.61 18.55 34.14
N ASP A 101 -14.06 17.96 33.08
CA ASP A 101 -13.56 16.58 33.14
C ASP A 101 -12.13 16.52 33.72
N PHE A 102 -11.41 17.65 33.77
CA PHE A 102 -10.05 17.74 34.30
C PHE A 102 -9.96 18.27 35.73
N LYS A 103 -11.08 18.70 36.33
CA LYS A 103 -11.10 19.40 37.62
C LYS A 103 -10.47 18.58 38.76
N ASP A 104 -10.74 17.28 38.75
CA ASP A 104 -10.32 16.36 39.81
C ASP A 104 -9.12 15.49 39.41
N LEU A 105 -8.58 15.71 38.20
CA LEU A 105 -7.45 14.93 37.69
C LEU A 105 -6.12 15.55 38.13
N LYS A 106 -5.24 14.71 38.68
CA LYS A 106 -3.88 15.11 39.02
C LYS A 106 -3.06 15.25 37.75
N TYR A 107 -2.24 16.28 37.70
CA TYR A 107 -1.27 16.52 36.64
C TYR A 107 0.10 16.83 37.23
N TRP A 108 1.12 16.72 36.39
CA TRP A 108 2.43 17.31 36.64
C TRP A 108 2.79 18.23 35.48
N GLU A 109 3.76 19.09 35.73
CA GLU A 109 4.24 20.07 34.78
C GLU A 109 5.53 19.56 34.15
N GLU A 110 5.64 19.66 32.83
CA GLU A 110 6.83 19.29 32.08
C GLU A 110 7.22 20.47 31.17
N PRO A 111 8.45 21.00 31.27
CA PRO A 111 8.90 22.08 30.39
C PRO A 111 8.98 21.56 28.96
N THR A 112 8.52 22.37 28.02
CA THR A 112 8.58 22.09 26.58
C THR A 112 9.57 23.02 25.88
N MET A 113 9.89 22.74 24.62
CA MET A 113 10.72 23.64 23.82
C MET A 113 10.04 25.01 23.70
N GLY A 114 10.72 26.08 24.13
CA GLY A 114 10.23 27.46 24.04
C GLY A 114 9.61 28.03 25.33
N ASP A 115 10.09 27.64 26.51
CA ASP A 115 9.66 28.16 27.83
C ASP A 115 8.18 27.95 28.18
N TYR A 116 7.47 27.11 27.42
CA TYR A 116 6.10 26.72 27.76
C TYR A 116 6.08 25.53 28.70
N VAL A 117 5.17 25.55 29.66
CA VAL A 117 4.94 24.42 30.58
C VAL A 117 3.74 23.62 30.11
N ALA A 118 3.94 22.34 29.83
CA ALA A 118 2.86 21.41 29.49
C ALA A 118 2.30 20.75 30.75
N HIS A 119 0.97 20.68 30.85
CA HIS A 119 0.31 19.91 31.89
C HIS A 119 0.12 18.48 31.40
N MET A 120 0.81 17.54 32.05
CA MET A 120 0.85 16.12 31.74
C MET A 120 -0.06 15.34 32.69
N TYR A 121 -0.83 14.42 32.12
CA TYR A 121 -1.79 13.59 32.85
C TYR A 121 -1.48 12.12 32.61
N TRP A 122 -1.77 11.27 33.59
CA TRP A 122 -1.74 9.82 33.40
C TRP A 122 -2.86 9.42 32.45
N VAL A 123 -2.52 8.71 31.38
CA VAL A 123 -3.51 8.40 30.33
C VAL A 123 -4.61 7.46 30.87
N ARG A 124 -4.32 6.62 31.87
CA ARG A 124 -5.33 5.79 32.53
C ARG A 124 -6.41 6.59 33.26
N ASP A 125 -6.04 7.70 33.90
CA ASP A 125 -6.99 8.55 34.62
C ASP A 125 -7.88 9.30 33.62
N ILE A 126 -7.29 9.76 32.52
CA ILE A 126 -8.00 10.37 31.39
C ILE A 126 -8.99 9.38 30.75
N GLU A 127 -8.57 8.13 30.55
CA GLU A 127 -9.43 7.07 30.02
C GLU A 127 -10.61 6.78 30.97
N ARG A 128 -10.36 6.67 32.28
CA ARG A 128 -11.42 6.47 33.28
C ARG A 128 -12.39 7.64 33.34
N ALA A 129 -11.91 8.87 33.21
CA ALA A 129 -12.75 10.06 33.11
C ALA A 129 -13.64 10.01 31.85
N ALA A 130 -13.08 9.58 30.71
CA ALA A 130 -13.83 9.38 29.48
C ALA A 130 -14.89 8.29 29.61
N TRP A 131 -14.56 7.14 30.22
CA TRP A 131 -15.52 6.07 30.49
C TRP A 131 -16.67 6.55 31.37
N SER A 132 -16.35 7.30 32.44
CA SER A 132 -17.35 7.90 33.33
C SER A 132 -18.30 8.83 32.58
N LYS A 133 -17.75 9.74 31.76
CA LYS A 133 -18.53 10.65 30.91
C LYS A 133 -19.47 9.93 29.95
N HIS A 134 -19.04 8.79 29.41
CA HIS A 134 -19.80 8.06 28.40
C HIS A 134 -20.67 6.93 28.97
N GLY A 135 -20.52 6.64 30.25
CA GLY A 135 -21.32 5.69 31.04
C GLY A 135 -20.70 4.29 31.17
N SER A 136 -19.73 3.95 30.33
CA SER A 136 -18.99 2.67 30.35
C SER A 136 -17.85 2.71 29.32
N PRO A 137 -16.89 1.78 29.38
CA PRO A 137 -15.89 1.57 28.33
C PRO A 137 -16.53 1.30 26.96
N GLU A 138 -17.57 0.46 26.93
CA GLU A 138 -18.32 0.13 25.71
C GLU A 138 -19.10 1.35 25.19
N GLY A 139 -19.64 2.18 26.08
CA GLY A 139 -20.27 3.44 25.75
C GLY A 139 -19.29 4.44 25.13
N PHE A 140 -18.03 4.43 25.56
CA PHE A 140 -16.96 5.22 24.97
C PHE A 140 -16.53 4.69 23.59
N ASP A 141 -16.38 3.37 23.45
CA ASP A 141 -16.08 2.72 22.14
C ASP A 141 -17.16 3.06 21.10
N TYR A 142 -18.44 2.93 21.49
CA TYR A 142 -19.57 3.32 20.65
C TYR A 142 -19.55 4.80 20.27
N TYR A 143 -19.14 5.68 21.20
CA TYR A 143 -19.03 7.10 20.91
C TYR A 143 -17.88 7.40 19.92
N LEU A 144 -16.72 6.75 20.08
CA LEU A 144 -15.60 6.88 19.15
C LEU A 144 -15.97 6.38 17.75
N SER A 145 -16.66 5.24 17.63
CA SER A 145 -17.11 4.71 16.34
C SER A 145 -18.07 5.67 15.62
N LEU A 146 -19.01 6.28 16.36
CA LEU A 146 -19.94 7.27 15.82
C LEU A 146 -19.22 8.54 15.36
N LEU A 147 -18.22 9.00 16.12
CA LEU A 147 -17.40 10.14 15.72
C LEU A 147 -16.57 9.83 14.47
N ARG A 148 -15.97 8.64 14.38
CA ARG A 148 -15.22 8.18 13.22
C ARG A 148 -16.11 8.10 11.99
N GLU A 149 -17.32 7.55 12.10
CA GLU A 149 -18.27 7.47 10.99
C GLU A 149 -18.67 8.87 10.50
N ARG A 150 -18.98 9.80 11.41
CA ARG A 150 -19.26 11.20 11.07
C ARG A 150 -18.06 11.90 10.43
N TYR A 151 -16.86 11.63 10.94
CA TYR A 151 -15.62 12.16 10.42
C TYR A 151 -15.40 11.69 8.98
N ASN A 152 -15.53 10.39 8.74
CA ASN A 152 -15.37 9.78 7.42
C ASN A 152 -16.41 10.33 6.44
N LYS A 153 -17.68 10.46 6.85
CA LYS A 153 -18.74 11.06 6.02
C LYS A 153 -18.44 12.52 5.66
N ARG A 154 -18.00 13.33 6.63
CA ARG A 154 -17.69 14.75 6.41
C ARG A 154 -16.46 14.94 5.52
N ASN A 155 -15.44 14.10 5.71
CA ASN A 155 -14.16 14.21 5.02
C ASN A 155 -14.05 13.34 3.77
N ALA A 156 -15.11 12.62 3.37
CA ALA A 156 -15.10 11.74 2.20
C ALA A 156 -14.58 12.43 0.94
N LYS A 157 -14.91 13.73 0.77
CA LYS A 157 -14.56 14.57 -0.38
C LYS A 157 -13.36 15.51 -0.16
N SER A 158 -12.78 15.53 1.04
CA SER A 158 -11.63 16.42 1.29
C SER A 158 -10.36 15.85 0.64
N PRO A 159 -9.62 16.64 -0.16
CA PRO A 159 -8.34 16.19 -0.72
C PRO A 159 -7.26 16.05 0.37
N GLN A 160 -7.34 16.83 1.45
CA GLN A 160 -6.43 16.75 2.59
C GLN A 160 -7.19 16.15 3.78
N LYS A 161 -7.20 14.82 3.88
CA LYS A 161 -7.80 14.11 5.01
C LYS A 161 -6.82 14.09 6.17
N LYS A 162 -6.98 14.99 7.13
CA LYS A 162 -6.32 14.80 8.44
C LYS A 162 -6.74 13.42 8.98
N PRO A 163 -5.90 12.69 9.73
CA PRO A 163 -6.35 11.47 10.38
C PRO A 163 -7.38 11.81 11.47
N PHE A 164 -8.33 10.91 11.70
CA PHE A 164 -9.23 11.01 12.84
C PHE A 164 -8.39 10.90 14.12
N GLN A 165 -8.50 11.89 15.01
CA GLN A 165 -7.78 11.92 16.27
C GLN A 165 -8.49 11.03 17.27
N GLU A 166 -7.87 9.91 17.62
CA GLU A 166 -8.32 8.96 18.63
C GLU A 166 -7.12 8.36 19.36
N PRO A 167 -7.32 7.78 20.56
CA PRO A 167 -6.20 7.22 21.29
C PRO A 167 -5.68 5.97 20.58
N SER A 168 -4.35 5.83 20.47
CA SER A 168 -3.70 4.78 19.69
C SER A 168 -4.11 3.37 20.11
N GLN A 169 -4.33 3.13 21.39
CA GLN A 169 -4.75 1.82 21.92
C GLN A 169 -6.20 1.41 21.57
N TYR A 170 -6.99 2.35 21.05
CA TYR A 170 -8.35 2.09 20.52
C TYR A 170 -8.33 1.94 18.99
N ILE A 171 -7.21 2.27 18.36
CA ILE A 171 -6.97 1.90 16.97
C ILE A 171 -6.64 0.42 16.99
N ASP A 172 -7.49 -0.38 16.36
CA ASP A 172 -7.09 -1.73 16.00
C ASP A 172 -5.88 -1.60 15.07
N GLU A 173 -4.68 -1.87 15.61
CA GLU A 173 -3.42 -1.78 14.86
C GLU A 173 -3.55 -2.57 13.56
N SER A 174 -4.27 -3.68 13.58
CA SER A 174 -4.49 -4.49 12.40
C SER A 174 -5.25 -3.77 11.30
N VAL A 175 -6.24 -2.96 11.68
CA VAL A 175 -7.05 -2.12 10.79
C VAL A 175 -6.23 -0.95 10.27
N ALA A 176 -5.48 -0.25 11.12
CA ALA A 176 -4.64 0.87 10.69
C ALA A 176 -3.55 0.42 9.72
N ILE A 177 -2.91 -0.71 10.01
CA ILE A 177 -1.91 -1.31 9.14
C ILE A 177 -2.56 -1.76 7.82
N LYS A 178 -3.71 -2.43 7.87
CA LYS A 178 -4.46 -2.79 6.65
C LYS A 178 -4.81 -1.56 5.81
N ASP A 179 -5.33 -0.50 6.42
CA ASP A 179 -5.68 0.75 5.73
C ASP A 179 -4.47 1.46 5.12
N LYS A 180 -3.29 1.35 5.76
CA LYS A 180 -2.02 1.84 5.21
C LYS A 180 -1.67 1.08 3.93
N TYR A 181 -1.72 -0.26 3.95
CA TYR A 181 -1.42 -1.08 2.79
C TYR A 181 -2.42 -0.89 1.65
N VAL A 182 -3.72 -0.89 1.94
CA VAL A 182 -4.77 -0.66 0.92
C VAL A 182 -4.55 0.67 0.21
N ARG A 183 -4.21 1.73 0.96
CA ARG A 183 -3.91 3.04 0.36
C ARG A 183 -2.64 3.03 -0.48
N ALA A 184 -1.56 2.41 0.01
CA ALA A 184 -0.30 2.31 -0.71
C ALA A 184 -0.43 1.47 -2.00
N PHE A 185 -1.14 0.35 -1.93
CA PHE A 185 -1.45 -0.48 -3.10
C PHE A 185 -2.31 0.28 -4.11
N SER A 186 -3.36 0.96 -3.66
CA SER A 186 -4.22 1.75 -4.55
C SER A 186 -3.46 2.91 -5.23
N ASP A 187 -2.56 3.57 -4.50
CA ASP A 187 -1.68 4.60 -5.07
C ASP A 187 -0.79 4.00 -6.16
N LEU A 188 -0.07 2.91 -5.86
CA LEU A 188 0.79 2.23 -6.83
C LEU A 188 0.00 1.73 -8.04
N GLN A 189 -1.16 1.09 -7.83
CA GLN A 189 -2.04 0.60 -8.89
C GLN A 189 -2.40 1.69 -9.89
N SER A 190 -2.71 2.91 -9.42
CA SER A 190 -3.03 4.04 -10.29
C SER A 190 -1.86 4.51 -11.16
N ARG A 191 -0.63 4.16 -10.78
CA ARG A 191 0.59 4.56 -11.50
C ARG A 191 0.92 3.60 -12.63
N PHE A 192 0.45 2.34 -12.62
CA PHE A 192 0.72 1.36 -13.68
C PHE A 192 -0.43 1.26 -14.70
N PRO A 193 -0.14 0.88 -15.96
CA PRO A 193 -1.18 0.43 -16.89
C PRO A 193 -1.93 -0.77 -16.30
N ARG A 194 -3.26 -0.80 -16.43
CA ARG A 194 -4.12 -1.81 -15.78
C ARG A 194 -3.67 -3.25 -16.04
N ARG A 195 -3.25 -3.58 -17.27
CA ARG A 195 -2.84 -4.94 -17.65
C ARG A 195 -1.49 -5.32 -17.06
N LEU A 196 -0.51 -4.40 -17.07
CA LEU A 196 0.77 -4.60 -16.41
C LEU A 196 0.56 -4.82 -14.90
N TRP A 197 -0.28 -4.00 -14.27
CA TRP A 197 -0.66 -4.20 -12.87
C TRP A 197 -1.23 -5.60 -12.63
N MET A 198 -2.21 -6.05 -13.42
CA MET A 198 -2.81 -7.39 -13.28
C MET A 198 -1.78 -8.51 -13.35
N ASN A 199 -0.80 -8.41 -14.24
CA ASN A 199 0.24 -9.42 -14.37
C ASN A 199 1.19 -9.44 -13.16
N MET A 200 1.60 -8.25 -12.68
CA MET A 200 2.43 -8.12 -11.49
C MET A 200 1.70 -8.60 -10.22
N ASP A 201 0.44 -8.21 -10.07
CA ASP A 201 -0.42 -8.60 -8.96
C ASP A 201 -0.60 -10.13 -8.92
N SER A 202 -0.88 -10.74 -10.09
CA SER A 202 -0.95 -12.20 -10.22
C SER A 202 0.37 -12.90 -9.84
N HIS A 203 1.53 -12.33 -10.22
CA HIS A 203 2.83 -12.87 -9.80
C HIS A 203 3.02 -12.79 -8.28
N LEU A 204 2.65 -11.66 -7.66
CA LEU A 204 2.75 -11.48 -6.21
C LEU A 204 1.81 -12.44 -5.46
N GLU A 205 0.56 -12.61 -5.93
CA GLU A 205 -0.41 -13.56 -5.35
C GLU A 205 0.09 -15.01 -5.40
N LYS A 206 0.72 -15.42 -6.52
CA LYS A 206 1.32 -16.76 -6.65
C LYS A 206 2.48 -16.96 -5.65
N GLY A 207 3.24 -15.91 -5.35
CA GLY A 207 4.28 -15.94 -4.33
C GLY A 207 3.72 -16.13 -2.92
N LEU A 208 2.63 -15.41 -2.60
CA LEU A 208 1.96 -15.49 -1.30
C LEU A 208 1.33 -16.86 -1.05
N ALA A 209 0.75 -17.49 -2.07
CA ALA A 209 0.10 -18.79 -1.95
C ALA A 209 1.05 -19.94 -1.54
N LYS A 210 2.36 -19.79 -1.77
CA LYS A 210 3.35 -20.81 -1.41
C LYS A 210 3.73 -20.80 0.07
N ASP A 211 3.43 -19.72 0.80
CA ASP A 211 3.85 -19.52 2.20
C ASP A 211 2.71 -19.75 3.22
N THR A 212 1.48 -19.99 2.73
CA THR A 212 0.27 -20.13 3.57
C THR A 212 0.15 -21.45 4.32
N ASP A 213 0.97 -22.46 4.00
CA ASP A 213 0.99 -23.74 4.72
C ASP A 213 1.54 -23.61 6.15
N ILE A 214 2.09 -22.45 6.51
CA ILE A 214 2.58 -22.16 7.87
C ILE A 214 1.53 -21.33 8.64
N VAL A 215 0.43 -21.99 9.01
CA VAL A 215 -0.75 -21.41 9.72
C VAL A 215 -0.40 -20.86 11.13
N ILE A 216 0.84 -20.98 11.59
CA ILE A 216 1.22 -20.76 12.99
C ILE A 216 1.64 -19.30 13.28
N TYR A 217 2.00 -18.50 12.26
CA TYR A 217 2.46 -17.13 12.50
C TYR A 217 1.32 -16.11 12.34
N GLY A 218 1.02 -15.40 13.45
CA GLY A 218 -0.09 -14.43 13.55
C GLY A 218 0.00 -13.21 12.61
N LEU A 219 -0.86 -12.21 12.87
CA LEU A 219 -1.05 -10.99 12.05
C LEU A 219 0.26 -10.32 11.54
N GLY A 220 1.36 -10.43 12.27
CA GLY A 220 2.67 -9.91 11.85
C GLY A 220 3.20 -10.49 10.52
N HIS A 221 2.87 -11.74 10.15
CA HIS A 221 3.32 -12.34 8.90
C HIS A 221 2.71 -11.62 7.68
N ARG A 222 1.40 -11.40 7.73
CA ARG A 222 0.64 -10.73 6.65
C ARG A 222 1.14 -9.31 6.37
N TYR A 223 1.68 -8.62 7.37
CA TYR A 223 2.22 -7.28 7.18
C TYR A 223 3.61 -7.29 6.56
N LYS A 224 4.46 -8.25 6.92
CA LYS A 224 5.74 -8.44 6.25
C LYS A 224 5.55 -8.78 4.78
N GLU A 225 4.61 -9.68 4.47
CA GLU A 225 4.20 -10.00 3.10
C GLU A 225 3.73 -8.75 2.34
N ALA A 226 2.86 -7.95 2.94
CA ALA A 226 2.36 -6.72 2.31
C ALA A 226 3.48 -5.67 2.10
N ASP A 227 4.40 -5.51 3.06
CA ASP A 227 5.59 -4.66 2.91
C ASP A 227 6.50 -5.17 1.79
N ASP A 228 6.72 -6.48 1.70
CA ASP A 228 7.51 -7.11 0.63
C ASP A 228 6.87 -6.90 -0.75
N CYS A 229 5.56 -7.11 -0.89
CA CYS A 229 4.84 -6.79 -2.12
C CYS A 229 4.95 -5.31 -2.49
N LEU A 230 4.75 -4.38 -1.55
CA LEU A 230 4.93 -2.96 -1.79
C LEU A 230 6.36 -2.61 -2.21
N TYR A 231 7.35 -3.25 -1.59
CA TYR A 231 8.76 -3.08 -1.93
C TYR A 231 9.01 -3.52 -3.38
N LYS A 232 8.58 -4.73 -3.76
CA LYS A 232 8.66 -5.25 -5.12
C LYS A 232 8.03 -4.29 -6.13
N LEU A 233 6.82 -3.80 -5.88
CA LEU A 233 6.14 -2.84 -6.76
C LEU A 233 6.89 -1.49 -6.88
N ARG A 234 7.54 -1.02 -5.81
CA ARG A 234 8.37 0.19 -5.85
C ARG A 234 9.63 0.01 -6.68
N VAL A 235 10.24 -1.18 -6.64
CA VAL A 235 11.38 -1.52 -7.51
C VAL A 235 10.98 -1.37 -8.98
N ALA A 236 9.80 -1.89 -9.38
CA ALA A 236 9.30 -1.70 -10.75
C ALA A 236 9.12 -0.23 -11.14
N LEU A 237 8.62 0.61 -10.23
CA LEU A 237 8.52 2.05 -10.48
C LEU A 237 9.90 2.70 -10.65
N GLN A 238 10.86 2.34 -9.80
CA GLN A 238 12.22 2.88 -9.86
C GLN A 238 12.96 2.50 -11.14
N GLN A 239 12.71 1.29 -11.66
CA GLN A 239 13.23 0.84 -12.94
C GLN A 239 12.60 1.55 -14.16
N GLY A 240 11.58 2.40 -13.97
CA GLY A 240 10.81 2.97 -15.07
C GLY A 240 10.04 1.89 -15.85
N PHE A 241 9.69 0.77 -15.21
CA PHE A 241 9.12 -0.40 -15.90
C PHE A 241 7.87 -0.05 -16.70
N LYS A 242 7.03 0.83 -16.14
CA LYS A 242 5.88 1.44 -16.81
C LYS A 242 6.25 2.13 -18.11
N ASP A 243 7.28 2.96 -18.09
CA ASP A 243 7.61 3.86 -19.20
C ASP A 243 8.25 3.10 -20.36
N THR A 244 8.87 1.96 -20.06
CA THR A 244 9.39 1.03 -21.07
C THR A 244 8.33 0.11 -21.66
N TYR A 245 7.13 0.06 -21.08
CA TYR A 245 6.08 -0.83 -21.54
C TYR A 245 5.39 -0.25 -22.79
N PRO A 246 5.28 -1.01 -23.90
CA PRO A 246 4.63 -0.51 -25.10
C PRO A 246 3.21 -0.03 -24.81
N ARG A 247 2.73 0.97 -25.56
CA ARG A 247 1.33 1.36 -25.46
C ARG A 247 0.48 0.32 -26.16
N ARG A 248 -0.70 0.03 -25.60
CA ARG A 248 -1.65 -0.87 -26.24
C ARG A 248 -2.48 -0.09 -27.25
N PRO A 249 -2.65 -0.60 -28.49
CA PRO A 249 -3.59 -0.03 -29.43
C PRO A 249 -5.00 0.01 -28.82
N THR A 250 -5.73 1.09 -29.08
CA THR A 250 -7.10 1.30 -28.56
C THR A 250 -8.18 0.86 -29.54
N ASN A 251 -7.84 0.82 -30.83
CA ASN A 251 -8.74 0.36 -31.88
C ASN A 251 -8.89 -1.17 -31.80
N PRO A 252 -9.96 -1.77 -32.34
CA PRO A 252 -10.02 -3.21 -32.50
C PRO A 252 -9.01 -3.66 -33.57
N ALA A 253 -8.44 -4.86 -33.41
CA ALA A 253 -7.61 -5.45 -34.46
C ALA A 253 -8.42 -5.60 -35.77
N PRO A 254 -7.81 -5.39 -36.95
CA PRO A 254 -8.47 -5.59 -38.23
C PRO A 254 -9.09 -6.99 -38.37
N GLN A 255 -10.27 -7.07 -38.97
CA GLN A 255 -10.90 -8.35 -39.32
C GLN A 255 -10.33 -8.86 -40.64
N SER A 256 -9.11 -9.40 -40.60
CA SER A 256 -8.40 -9.91 -41.78
C SER A 256 -8.11 -11.41 -41.67
N GLU A 257 -7.77 -12.04 -42.79
CA GLU A 257 -7.43 -13.46 -42.81
C GLU A 257 -6.15 -13.75 -42.02
N SER A 258 -5.10 -12.90 -42.15
CA SER A 258 -3.86 -13.09 -41.38
C SER A 258 -4.05 -12.95 -39.87
N PHE A 259 -4.83 -11.96 -39.40
CA PHE A 259 -5.16 -11.83 -37.97
C PHE A 259 -5.99 -13.01 -37.46
N THR A 260 -6.93 -13.50 -38.27
CA THR A 260 -7.73 -14.69 -37.94
C THR A 260 -6.86 -15.94 -37.84
N ALA A 261 -5.91 -16.12 -38.76
CA ALA A 261 -4.96 -17.22 -38.75
C ALA A 261 -4.02 -17.16 -37.54
N LEU A 262 -3.48 -15.98 -37.21
CA LEU A 262 -2.66 -15.77 -36.02
C LEU A 262 -3.46 -16.09 -34.75
N LYS A 263 -4.70 -15.59 -34.65
CA LYS A 263 -5.57 -15.89 -33.52
C LYS A 263 -5.85 -17.38 -33.38
N ALA A 264 -6.20 -18.07 -34.47
CA ALA A 264 -6.45 -19.51 -34.46
C ALA A 264 -5.21 -20.31 -34.05
N LEU A 265 -4.01 -19.87 -34.47
CA LEU A 265 -2.75 -20.47 -34.04
C LEU A 265 -2.54 -20.30 -32.53
N LEU A 266 -2.77 -19.10 -31.99
CA LEU A 266 -2.64 -18.81 -30.56
C LEU A 266 -3.71 -19.48 -29.70
N ASP A 267 -4.95 -19.59 -30.20
CA ASP A 267 -6.04 -20.35 -29.55
C ASP A 267 -5.67 -21.85 -29.43
N SER A 268 -4.70 -22.33 -30.23
CA SER A 268 -4.13 -23.69 -30.16
C SER A 268 -2.78 -23.77 -29.43
N ALA A 269 -2.36 -22.71 -28.73
CA ALA A 269 -1.04 -22.65 -28.11
C ALA A 269 -0.82 -23.74 -27.07
N PRO A 270 0.38 -24.35 -27.02
CA PRO A 270 0.76 -25.25 -25.94
C PRO A 270 0.61 -24.56 -24.58
N GLY A 271 0.02 -25.26 -23.61
CA GLY A 271 -0.26 -24.72 -22.27
C GLY A 271 -1.64 -24.08 -22.10
N HIS A 272 -2.46 -24.04 -23.15
CA HIS A 272 -3.85 -23.61 -23.05
C HIS A 272 -4.63 -24.49 -22.06
N GLY A 273 -5.35 -23.88 -21.11
CA GLY A 273 -6.05 -24.58 -20.02
C GLY A 273 -5.21 -24.82 -18.76
N GLY A 274 -3.93 -24.41 -18.73
CA GLY A 274 -3.03 -24.65 -17.62
C GLY A 274 -2.47 -26.08 -17.62
N PHE A 275 -1.33 -26.27 -16.97
CA PHE A 275 -0.63 -27.55 -16.94
C PHE A 275 0.26 -27.69 -15.69
N ASP A 276 0.65 -28.92 -15.38
CA ASP A 276 1.65 -29.19 -14.34
C ASP A 276 3.03 -28.77 -14.85
N ARG A 277 3.66 -27.78 -14.19
CA ARG A 277 4.98 -27.27 -14.59
C ARG A 277 6.07 -28.35 -14.55
N ASN A 278 5.91 -29.39 -13.73
CA ASN A 278 6.88 -30.50 -13.66
C ASN A 278 6.74 -31.49 -14.83
N HIS A 279 5.61 -31.45 -15.54
CA HIS A 279 5.29 -32.31 -16.67
C HIS A 279 4.72 -31.46 -17.82
N PRO A 280 5.52 -30.55 -18.39
CA PRO A 280 5.05 -29.64 -19.43
C PRO A 280 4.54 -30.43 -20.66
N PRO A 281 3.43 -30.00 -21.29
CA PRO A 281 2.91 -30.68 -22.46
C PRO A 281 3.85 -30.51 -23.67
N ALA A 282 3.64 -31.32 -24.70
CA ALA A 282 4.35 -31.18 -25.97
C ALA A 282 4.19 -29.75 -26.52
N GLY A 283 5.30 -29.15 -26.97
CA GLY A 283 5.33 -27.76 -27.42
C GLY A 283 5.78 -26.76 -26.34
N ILE A 284 5.93 -27.19 -25.08
CA ILE A 284 6.55 -26.42 -24.00
C ILE A 284 7.93 -27.02 -23.69
N VAL A 285 8.92 -26.14 -23.52
CA VAL A 285 10.28 -26.49 -23.13
C VAL A 285 10.64 -25.77 -21.84
N SER A 286 11.42 -26.47 -21.00
CA SER A 286 11.99 -25.92 -19.79
C SER A 286 13.43 -25.46 -20.04
N HIS A 287 13.78 -24.31 -19.48
CA HIS A 287 15.11 -23.72 -19.53
C HIS A 287 15.55 -23.39 -18.10
N GLU A 288 16.66 -23.96 -17.68
CA GLU A 288 17.31 -23.63 -16.41
C GLU A 288 18.40 -22.58 -16.66
N ASP A 289 18.38 -21.48 -15.92
CA ASP A 289 19.46 -20.49 -15.96
C ASP A 289 20.67 -20.93 -15.11
N HIS A 290 21.75 -20.13 -15.13
CA HIS A 290 22.96 -20.42 -14.36
C HIS A 290 22.78 -20.31 -12.83
N GLU A 291 21.66 -19.75 -12.36
CA GLU A 291 21.29 -19.67 -10.95
C GLU A 291 20.37 -20.84 -10.54
N GLY A 292 20.06 -21.76 -11.47
CA GLY A 292 19.15 -22.87 -11.25
C GLY A 292 17.67 -22.50 -11.32
N ASN A 293 17.34 -21.29 -11.77
CA ASN A 293 15.95 -20.89 -11.93
C ASN A 293 15.39 -21.51 -13.20
N GLU A 294 14.31 -22.28 -13.04
CA GLU A 294 13.59 -22.87 -14.15
C GLU A 294 12.59 -21.89 -14.75
N SER A 295 12.66 -21.72 -16.07
CA SER A 295 11.73 -20.91 -16.86
C SER A 295 11.11 -21.77 -17.96
N LEU A 296 9.84 -21.53 -18.25
CA LEU A 296 9.11 -22.25 -19.29
C LEU A 296 8.94 -21.37 -20.53
N ASP A 297 9.01 -22.00 -21.70
CA ASP A 297 8.90 -21.33 -22.97
C ASP A 297 8.20 -22.22 -24.01
N TRP A 298 7.68 -21.63 -25.07
CA TRP A 298 7.26 -22.37 -26.25
C TRP A 298 8.48 -22.97 -26.96
N ASP A 299 8.31 -24.15 -27.55
CA ASP A 299 9.34 -24.75 -28.37
C ASP A 299 9.63 -23.92 -29.63
N ASN A 300 10.80 -24.15 -30.25
CA ASN A 300 11.22 -23.39 -31.43
C ASN A 300 10.33 -23.66 -32.66
N ALA A 301 9.65 -24.81 -32.71
CA ALA A 301 8.78 -25.13 -33.84
C ALA A 301 7.50 -24.29 -33.81
N PHE A 302 6.89 -24.14 -32.64
CA PHE A 302 5.72 -23.31 -32.42
C PHE A 302 6.05 -21.82 -32.54
N LYS A 303 7.16 -21.37 -31.95
CA LYS A 303 7.64 -19.98 -32.11
C LYS A 303 7.84 -19.60 -33.58
N ARG A 304 8.42 -20.48 -34.39
CA ARG A 304 8.59 -20.24 -35.82
C ARG A 304 7.26 -20.07 -36.55
N ARG A 305 6.26 -20.90 -36.22
CA ARG A 305 4.91 -20.77 -36.78
C ARG A 305 4.25 -19.44 -36.39
N ILE A 306 4.48 -18.96 -35.17
CA ILE A 306 4.04 -17.62 -34.74
C ILE A 306 4.76 -16.54 -35.54
N ASP A 307 6.09 -16.61 -35.67
CA ASP A 307 6.87 -15.65 -36.44
C ASP A 307 6.39 -15.59 -37.91
N GLU A 308 6.10 -16.74 -38.53
CA GLU A 308 5.52 -16.83 -39.88
C GLU A 308 4.13 -16.18 -39.98
N ALA A 309 3.25 -16.43 -38.98
CA ALA A 309 1.93 -15.81 -38.93
C ALA A 309 2.00 -14.29 -38.69
N MET A 310 2.94 -13.83 -37.87
CA MET A 310 3.23 -12.41 -37.66
C MET A 310 3.75 -11.75 -38.95
N ASP A 311 4.69 -12.38 -39.64
CA ASP A 311 5.21 -11.90 -40.94
C ASP A 311 4.06 -11.81 -41.97
N ALA A 312 3.09 -12.73 -41.96
CA ALA A 312 1.90 -12.65 -42.81
C ALA A 312 0.98 -11.46 -42.47
N VAL A 313 0.79 -11.15 -41.17
CA VAL A 313 0.05 -9.96 -40.74
C VAL A 313 0.74 -8.69 -41.23
N LEU A 314 2.07 -8.60 -41.13
CA LEU A 314 2.83 -7.45 -41.59
C LEU A 314 2.81 -7.27 -43.11
N ALA A 315 2.75 -8.38 -43.85
CA ALA A 315 2.63 -8.34 -45.31
C ALA A 315 1.23 -7.88 -45.77
N GLU A 316 0.17 -8.22 -45.03
CA GLU A 316 -1.19 -7.78 -45.33
C GLU A 316 -1.46 -6.34 -44.82
N HIS A 317 -0.84 -5.95 -43.70
CA HIS A 317 -1.07 -4.69 -43.01
C HIS A 317 0.25 -3.93 -42.80
N GLU A 318 0.53 -2.94 -43.65
CA GLU A 318 1.77 -2.14 -43.57
C GLU A 318 1.81 -1.15 -42.38
N GLU A 319 0.68 -0.92 -41.71
CA GLU A 319 0.58 0.04 -40.61
C GLU A 319 1.22 -0.48 -39.31
N GLU A 320 2.09 0.32 -38.69
CA GLU A 320 2.75 -0.03 -37.40
C GLU A 320 1.76 -0.32 -36.26
N GLU A 321 0.55 0.26 -36.30
CA GLU A 321 -0.49 -0.04 -35.30
C GLU A 321 -0.98 -1.51 -35.40
N ASN A 322 -1.06 -2.07 -36.62
CA ASN A 322 -1.46 -3.46 -36.85
C ASN A 322 -0.37 -4.43 -36.42
N LYS A 323 0.90 -4.09 -36.64
CA LYS A 323 2.03 -4.82 -36.05
C LYS A 323 1.92 -4.88 -34.53
N LEU A 324 1.65 -3.74 -33.90
CA LEU A 324 1.54 -3.64 -32.45
C LEU A 324 0.35 -4.45 -31.93
N HIS A 325 -0.77 -4.48 -32.66
CA HIS A 325 -1.91 -5.35 -32.38
C HIS A 325 -1.51 -6.83 -32.33
N ALA A 326 -0.83 -7.30 -33.37
CA ALA A 326 -0.40 -8.69 -33.48
C ALA A 326 0.60 -9.05 -32.37
N GLN A 327 1.55 -8.15 -32.07
CA GLN A 327 2.48 -8.32 -30.95
C GLN A 327 1.75 -8.44 -29.61
N TRP A 328 0.76 -7.59 -29.34
CA TRP A 328 -0.04 -7.69 -28.12
C TRP A 328 -0.82 -9.00 -28.02
N MET A 329 -1.34 -9.53 -29.13
CA MET A 329 -2.02 -10.84 -29.13
C MET A 329 -1.06 -11.96 -28.71
N VAL A 330 0.14 -12.00 -29.30
CA VAL A 330 1.16 -12.99 -28.96
C VAL A 330 1.61 -12.84 -27.51
N TYR A 331 1.88 -11.60 -27.07
CA TYR A 331 2.28 -11.31 -25.70
C TYR A 331 1.23 -11.76 -24.68
N ASP A 332 -0.04 -11.44 -24.93
CA ASP A 332 -1.12 -11.77 -24.00
C ASP A 332 -1.28 -13.28 -23.83
N GLU A 333 -1.22 -14.04 -24.93
CA GLU A 333 -1.33 -15.50 -24.86
C GLU A 333 -0.08 -16.15 -24.27
N TYR A 334 1.10 -15.59 -24.52
CA TYR A 334 2.33 -16.04 -23.85
C TYR A 334 2.21 -15.88 -22.33
N VAL A 335 1.81 -14.69 -21.85
CA VAL A 335 1.69 -14.41 -20.41
C VAL A 335 0.57 -15.20 -19.75
N GLN A 336 -0.52 -15.43 -20.48
CA GLN A 336 -1.64 -16.23 -19.99
C GLN A 336 -1.26 -17.70 -19.75
N HIS A 337 -0.39 -18.27 -20.59
CA HIS A 337 -0.06 -19.70 -20.54
C HIS A 337 1.27 -20.04 -19.89
N LEU A 338 2.23 -19.13 -19.93
CA LEU A 338 3.58 -19.37 -19.43
C LEU A 338 3.85 -18.48 -18.22
N GLU A 339 4.37 -17.29 -18.48
CA GLU A 339 4.89 -16.42 -17.44
C GLU A 339 4.90 -14.96 -17.90
N GLY A 340 4.44 -14.07 -17.03
CA GLY A 340 4.47 -12.62 -17.25
C GLY A 340 5.72 -11.97 -16.66
N PRO A 341 5.62 -10.70 -16.24
CA PRO A 341 6.65 -10.05 -15.43
C PRO A 341 6.96 -10.85 -14.17
N VAL A 342 8.25 -11.06 -13.92
CA VAL A 342 8.79 -11.78 -12.77
C VAL A 342 9.64 -10.83 -11.95
N TYR A 343 9.49 -10.89 -10.63
CA TYR A 343 10.39 -10.21 -9.71
C TYR A 343 11.59 -11.11 -9.40
N MET A 344 12.79 -10.61 -9.67
CA MET A 344 14.04 -11.27 -9.31
C MET A 344 14.57 -10.64 -8.02
N SER A 345 14.66 -11.44 -6.97
CA SER A 345 15.25 -11.02 -5.70
C SER A 345 16.77 -10.84 -5.84
N LYS A 346 17.37 -10.16 -4.86
CA LYS A 346 18.83 -10.07 -4.74
C LYS A 346 19.45 -11.47 -4.69
N SER A 347 20.51 -11.68 -5.47
CA SER A 347 21.32 -12.90 -5.49
C SER A 347 22.81 -12.57 -5.33
N ASN A 348 23.66 -13.60 -5.23
CA ASN A 348 25.12 -13.41 -5.22
C ASN A 348 25.64 -12.85 -6.54
N VAL A 349 24.94 -13.11 -7.65
CA VAL A 349 25.31 -12.64 -8.99
C VAL A 349 24.68 -11.29 -9.29
N ARG A 350 23.55 -10.97 -8.64
CA ARG A 350 22.78 -9.74 -8.88
C ARG A 350 22.53 -8.97 -7.57
N PRO A 351 23.29 -7.90 -7.30
CA PRO A 351 23.25 -7.22 -6.02
C PRO A 351 21.97 -6.39 -5.79
N GLU A 352 21.24 -6.07 -6.85
CA GLU A 352 20.01 -5.29 -6.81
C GLU A 352 18.83 -6.12 -7.33
N PRO A 353 17.69 -6.09 -6.64
CA PRO A 353 16.48 -6.73 -7.14
C PRO A 353 15.87 -5.94 -8.30
N PHE A 354 15.18 -6.63 -9.19
CA PHE A 354 14.64 -6.01 -10.39
C PHE A 354 13.47 -6.84 -10.95
N TRP A 355 12.56 -6.18 -11.65
CA TRP A 355 11.56 -6.85 -12.49
C TRP A 355 12.11 -7.09 -13.88
N ILE A 356 11.76 -8.25 -14.44
CA ILE A 356 12.01 -8.61 -15.82
C ILE A 356 10.73 -9.14 -16.45
N ASP A 357 10.53 -8.84 -17.72
CA ASP A 357 9.45 -9.39 -18.52
C ASP A 357 10.03 -9.96 -19.81
N LEU A 358 10.33 -11.26 -19.76
CA LEU A 358 10.94 -11.99 -20.88
C LEU A 358 9.98 -12.07 -22.07
N ALA A 359 8.67 -12.17 -21.82
CA ALA A 359 7.66 -12.17 -22.86
C ALA A 359 7.69 -10.85 -23.63
N ARG A 360 7.74 -9.72 -22.91
CA ARG A 360 7.84 -8.40 -23.53
C ARG A 360 9.12 -8.28 -24.35
N LYS A 361 10.27 -8.69 -23.78
CA LYS A 361 11.56 -8.61 -24.47
C LYS A 361 11.52 -9.37 -25.81
N LYS A 362 11.06 -10.62 -25.81
CA LYS A 362 10.97 -11.46 -27.02
C LYS A 362 10.01 -10.88 -28.06
N VAL A 363 8.83 -10.44 -27.63
CA VAL A 363 7.76 -10.04 -28.55
C VAL A 363 7.98 -8.63 -29.11
N PHE A 364 8.38 -7.68 -28.27
CA PHE A 364 8.46 -6.27 -28.64
C PHE A 364 9.87 -5.78 -28.94
N ASP A 365 10.88 -6.20 -28.16
CA ASP A 365 12.24 -5.68 -28.32
C ASP A 365 12.98 -6.44 -29.44
N ASP A 366 12.87 -7.77 -29.46
CA ASP A 366 13.51 -8.61 -30.50
C ASP A 366 12.67 -8.69 -31.78
N GLY A 367 11.36 -8.45 -31.67
CA GLY A 367 10.39 -8.49 -32.76
C GLY A 367 10.17 -9.89 -33.36
N ARG A 368 10.80 -10.93 -32.78
CA ARG A 368 10.69 -12.35 -33.17
C ARG A 368 10.87 -13.22 -31.94
N LEU A 369 10.09 -14.29 -31.86
CA LEU A 369 10.19 -15.25 -30.76
C LEU A 369 11.36 -16.22 -30.94
N CYS A 370 11.71 -16.55 -32.18
CA CYS A 370 12.90 -17.35 -32.44
C CYS A 370 14.15 -16.47 -32.39
N GLU A 371 15.11 -16.84 -31.53
CA GLU A 371 16.45 -16.31 -31.64
C GLU A 371 16.97 -16.60 -33.05
N LYS A 372 17.42 -15.56 -33.76
CA LYS A 372 18.17 -15.77 -35.01
C LYS A 372 19.32 -16.69 -34.65
N PRO A 373 19.53 -17.81 -35.38
CA PRO A 373 20.64 -18.70 -35.10
C PRO A 373 21.89 -17.82 -35.06
N VAL A 374 22.48 -17.68 -33.87
CA VAL A 374 23.69 -16.87 -33.70
C VAL A 374 24.66 -17.48 -34.67
N ALA A 375 24.90 -16.80 -35.79
CA ALA A 375 25.77 -17.30 -36.83
C ALA A 375 27.05 -17.66 -36.11
N LYS A 376 27.33 -18.97 -35.98
CA LYS A 376 28.43 -19.46 -35.15
C LYS A 376 29.63 -18.65 -35.61
N ARG A 377 30.08 -17.70 -34.77
CA ARG A 377 31.27 -16.91 -35.09
C ARG A 377 32.34 -17.98 -35.24
N SER A 378 32.64 -18.31 -36.50
CA SER A 378 33.63 -19.30 -36.84
C SER A 378 34.86 -18.90 -36.05
N ALA A 379 35.21 -19.71 -35.06
CA ALA A 379 36.37 -19.50 -34.22
C ALA A 379 37.61 -19.81 -35.08
N SER A 380 37.82 -19.00 -36.11
CA SER A 380 39.08 -18.86 -36.85
C SER A 380 39.77 -17.62 -36.30
N SER A 381 39.88 -17.53 -34.97
CA SER A 381 40.88 -16.68 -34.35
C SER A 381 42.14 -17.53 -34.27
N LYS A 382 42.97 -17.41 -35.31
CA LYS A 382 44.37 -17.81 -35.24
C LYS A 382 44.97 -17.10 -34.02
N PHE A 383 45.24 -17.85 -32.96
CA PHE A 383 46.18 -17.44 -31.92
C PHE A 383 47.54 -17.23 -32.60
N GLY A 384 47.79 -16.00 -33.07
CA GLY A 384 49.11 -15.55 -33.45
C GLY A 384 49.95 -15.44 -32.18
N ILE A 385 50.71 -16.48 -31.88
CA ILE A 385 51.80 -16.42 -30.90
C ILE A 385 52.84 -15.47 -31.50
N VAL A 386 52.80 -14.20 -31.08
CA VAL A 386 53.86 -13.24 -31.38
C VAL A 386 55.00 -13.53 -30.40
N GLY A 387 56.02 -14.24 -30.89
CA GLY A 387 57.31 -14.35 -30.20
C GLY A 387 57.94 -12.97 -30.06
N ARG A 388 58.31 -12.59 -28.83
CA ARG A 388 59.26 -11.51 -28.59
C ARG A 388 60.67 -12.09 -28.65
N GLN A 389 61.49 -11.56 -29.55
CA GLN A 389 62.96 -11.55 -29.41
C GLN A 389 63.38 -10.29 -28.66
#